data_AF-A0A7W6DJM8-F1
#
_entry.id   AF-A0A7W6DJM8-F1
#
_cell.length_a   1.000
_cell.length_b   1.000
_cell.length_c   1.000
_cell.angle_alpha   90.00
_cell.angle_beta   90.00
_cell.angle_gamma   90.00
#
_symmetry.space_group_name_H-M   'P 1'
#
loop_
_entity.id
_entity.type
_entity.pdbx_description
1 polymer ?
#
loop_
_entity_poly.entity_id
_entity_poly.type
_entity_poly.pdbx_seq_one_letter_code
_entity_poly.pdbx_strand_id
1 'polypeptide(L)'
;MIYPRPFPRLAPLILALMPGLASAATGPPPPEGALNLAACHGFYTAVVEHSRLVATENDAARLRRDMLAAMMNALLAEQVENRSYKVALMQSRVRARSQMRNLFRNADFDSDPRRNRIAKGQIRRSLRACDSLMIGNRTAHS
;
A
#
# COMPACT_ATOMS: atom_id res chain seq x y z
N MET A 1 17.48 -60.52 -24.72
CA MET A 1 16.02 -60.63 -24.52
C MET A 1 15.52 -59.32 -23.95
N ILE A 2 14.74 -58.58 -24.73
CA ILE A 2 14.25 -57.22 -24.45
C ILE A 2 12.77 -57.35 -24.07
N TYR A 3 12.40 -56.92 -22.87
CA TYR A 3 10.98 -56.76 -22.50
C TYR A 3 10.60 -55.27 -22.63
N PRO A 4 9.58 -54.91 -23.42
CA PRO A 4 9.05 -53.55 -23.42
C PRO A 4 8.11 -53.35 -22.22
N ARG A 5 8.25 -52.22 -21.52
CA ARG A 5 7.28 -51.75 -20.53
C ARG A 5 6.17 -50.95 -21.23
N PRO A 6 4.89 -51.15 -20.87
CA PRO A 6 3.79 -50.32 -21.37
C PRO A 6 3.73 -48.97 -20.64
N PHE A 7 3.64 -47.89 -21.42
CA PHE A 7 3.36 -46.53 -20.93
C PHE A 7 1.90 -46.41 -20.50
N PRO A 8 1.58 -45.91 -19.29
CA PRO A 8 0.22 -45.59 -18.92
C PRO A 8 -0.24 -44.32 -19.66
N ARG A 9 -1.38 -44.45 -20.35
CA ARG A 9 -2.07 -43.39 -21.07
C ARG A 9 -2.44 -42.26 -20.11
N LEU A 10 -1.92 -41.06 -20.36
CA LEU A 10 -2.32 -39.82 -19.71
C LEU A 10 -3.77 -39.50 -20.11
N ALA A 11 -4.68 -39.58 -19.14
CA ALA A 11 -6.04 -39.07 -19.28
C ALA A 11 -6.00 -37.53 -19.25
N PRO A 12 -6.64 -36.82 -20.21
CA PRO A 12 -6.77 -35.38 -20.13
C PRO A 12 -7.80 -35.02 -19.06
N LEU A 13 -7.32 -34.38 -17.99
CA LEU A 13 -8.17 -33.78 -16.96
C LEU A 13 -8.88 -32.58 -17.60
N ILE A 14 -10.16 -32.76 -17.94
CA ILE A 14 -11.02 -31.70 -18.45
C ILE A 14 -11.15 -30.66 -17.34
N LEU A 15 -10.44 -29.54 -17.45
CA LEU A 15 -10.71 -28.33 -16.67
C LEU A 15 -12.11 -27.86 -17.07
N ALA A 16 -13.09 -28.23 -16.26
CA ALA A 16 -14.44 -27.69 -16.34
C ALA A 16 -14.34 -26.17 -16.21
N LEU A 17 -14.63 -25.49 -17.32
CA LEU A 17 -14.89 -24.08 -17.43
C LEU A 17 -16.02 -23.76 -16.43
N MET A 18 -15.68 -23.28 -15.25
CA MET A 18 -16.61 -22.61 -14.36
C MET A 18 -16.55 -21.12 -14.70
N PRO A 19 -17.47 -20.56 -15.51
CA PRO A 19 -17.65 -19.12 -15.61
C PRO A 19 -18.31 -18.63 -14.30
N GLY A 20 -17.56 -18.73 -13.21
CA GLY A 20 -17.97 -18.27 -11.89
C GLY A 20 -17.80 -16.76 -11.82
N LEU A 21 -18.88 -16.04 -12.16
CA LEU A 21 -19.25 -14.74 -11.59
C LEU A 21 -18.07 -13.76 -11.43
N ALA A 22 -17.60 -13.20 -12.54
CA ALA A 22 -16.98 -11.88 -12.51
C ALA A 22 -18.07 -10.85 -12.16
N SER A 23 -18.45 -10.78 -10.89
CA SER A 23 -19.19 -9.64 -10.36
C SER A 23 -18.22 -8.48 -10.34
N ALA A 24 -18.19 -7.72 -11.44
CA ALA A 24 -17.55 -6.43 -11.48
C ALA A 24 -18.24 -5.59 -10.40
N ALA A 25 -17.57 -5.36 -9.27
CA ALA A 25 -18.07 -4.47 -8.24
C ALA A 25 -18.18 -3.06 -8.84
N THR A 26 -19.39 -2.72 -9.28
CA THR A 26 -19.76 -1.47 -9.97
C THR A 26 -19.93 -0.34 -8.96
N GLY A 27 -18.92 -0.11 -8.13
CA GLY A 27 -18.77 1.12 -7.38
C GLY A 27 -17.81 2.06 -8.11
N PRO A 28 -18.01 3.38 -8.06
CA PRO A 28 -16.99 4.31 -8.56
C PRO A 28 -15.66 4.06 -7.84
N PRO A 29 -14.52 4.19 -8.54
CA PRO A 29 -13.21 4.05 -7.91
C PRO A 29 -12.99 5.16 -6.88
N PRO A 30 -12.10 4.96 -5.88
CA PRO A 30 -11.78 6.01 -4.94
C PRO A 30 -11.22 7.24 -5.65
N PRO A 31 -11.65 8.46 -5.26
CA PRO A 31 -11.05 9.67 -5.78
C PRO A 31 -9.58 9.74 -5.38
N GLU A 32 -8.79 10.50 -6.14
CA GLU A 32 -7.34 10.60 -5.92
C GLU A 32 -7.00 11.05 -4.49
N GLY A 33 -7.77 11.97 -3.91
CA GLY A 33 -7.59 12.39 -2.52
C GLY A 33 -7.68 11.25 -1.51
N ALA A 34 -8.58 10.28 -1.71
CA ALA A 34 -8.71 9.10 -0.87
C ALA A 34 -7.52 8.14 -1.05
N LEU A 35 -7.03 7.98 -2.28
CA LEU A 35 -5.84 7.19 -2.57
C LEU A 35 -4.57 7.81 -1.96
N ASN A 36 -4.45 9.14 -1.99
CA ASN A 36 -3.35 9.90 -1.39
C ASN A 36 -3.38 9.80 0.14
N LEU A 37 -4.57 9.90 0.75
CA LEU A 37 -4.74 9.66 2.18
C LEU A 37 -4.27 8.25 2.57
N ALA A 38 -4.68 7.23 1.81
CA ALA A 38 -4.27 5.85 2.04
C ALA A 38 -2.75 5.65 1.89
N ALA A 39 -2.14 6.27 0.88
CA ALA A 39 -0.70 6.24 0.68
C ALA A 39 0.05 6.88 1.84
N CYS A 40 -0.38 8.06 2.29
CA CYS A 40 0.21 8.76 3.43
C CYS A 40 0.10 7.98 4.73
N HIS A 41 -1.03 7.32 4.98
CA HIS A 41 -1.15 6.41 6.12
C HIS A 41 -0.14 5.25 6.03
N GLY A 42 0.06 4.69 4.83
CA GLY A 42 1.07 3.68 4.56
C GLY A 42 2.49 4.17 4.85
N PHE A 43 2.84 5.37 4.40
CA PHE A 43 4.13 6.00 4.66
C PHE A 43 4.37 6.21 6.15
N TYR A 44 3.45 6.82 6.89
CA TYR A 44 3.62 7.04 8.33
C TYR A 44 3.63 5.74 9.14
N THR A 45 2.93 4.70 8.69
CA THR A 45 3.06 3.36 9.26
C THR A 45 4.51 2.85 9.14
N ALA A 46 5.13 3.00 7.96
CA ALA A 46 6.52 2.63 7.76
C ALA A 46 7.50 3.47 8.59
N VAL A 47 7.24 4.76 8.81
CA VAL A 47 8.03 5.63 9.69
C VAL A 47 8.02 5.08 11.13
N VAL A 48 6.85 4.78 11.67
CA VAL A 48 6.72 4.25 13.03
C VAL A 48 7.41 2.90 13.16
N GLU A 49 7.27 2.02 12.18
CA GLU A 49 7.97 0.72 12.14
C GLU A 49 9.49 0.89 12.13
N HIS A 50 9.99 1.78 11.27
CA HIS A 50 11.41 2.05 11.18
C HIS A 50 11.95 2.68 12.47
N SER A 51 11.22 3.62 13.09
CA SER A 51 11.64 4.26 14.36
C SER A 51 11.87 3.24 15.48
N ARG A 52 11.03 2.19 15.55
CA ARG A 52 11.23 1.07 16.48
C ARG A 52 12.48 0.26 16.16
N LEU A 53 12.78 0.04 14.87
CA LEU A 53 13.97 -0.72 14.45
C LEU A 53 15.27 0.01 14.79
N VAL A 54 15.30 1.33 14.69
CA VAL A 54 16.49 2.15 15.02
C VAL A 54 16.49 2.67 16.46
N ALA A 55 15.60 2.16 17.31
CA ALA A 55 15.43 2.57 18.71
C ALA A 55 15.29 4.10 18.91
N THR A 56 14.54 4.76 18.02
CA THR A 56 14.19 6.18 18.14
C THR A 56 12.70 6.35 18.40
N GLU A 57 12.33 7.28 19.27
CA GLU A 57 10.92 7.65 19.46
C GLU A 57 10.49 8.65 18.39
N ASN A 58 9.25 8.52 17.92
CA ASN A 58 8.67 9.43 16.92
C ASN A 58 7.17 9.62 17.13
N ASP A 59 6.82 10.34 18.19
CA ASP A 59 5.42 10.61 18.59
C ASP A 59 4.65 11.37 17.53
N ALA A 60 5.34 12.31 16.90
CA ALA A 60 4.81 13.08 15.78
C ALA A 60 4.36 12.18 14.62
N ALA A 61 5.12 11.11 14.29
CA ALA A 61 4.73 10.14 13.27
C ALA A 61 3.60 9.22 13.74
N ARG A 62 3.57 8.82 15.02
CA ARG A 62 2.47 8.03 15.59
C ARG A 62 1.14 8.78 15.49
N LEU A 63 1.14 10.04 15.94
CA LEU A 63 -0.04 10.91 15.87
C LEU A 63 -0.55 11.07 14.44
N ARG A 64 0.34 11.35 13.48
CA ARG A 64 -0.04 11.49 12.07
C ARG A 64 -0.60 10.20 11.48
N ARG A 65 0.03 9.06 11.78
CA ARG A 65 -0.49 7.74 11.37
C ARG A 65 -1.92 7.54 11.88
N ASP A 66 -2.16 7.83 13.16
CA ASP A 66 -3.45 7.58 13.81
C ASP A 66 -4.54 8.52 13.29
N MET A 67 -4.21 9.78 13.05
CA MET A 67 -5.12 10.73 12.39
C MET A 67 -5.50 10.27 10.98
N LEU A 68 -4.53 9.87 10.16
CA LEU A 68 -4.79 9.34 8.81
C LEU A 68 -5.60 8.04 8.85
N ALA A 69 -5.35 7.17 9.84
CA ALA A 69 -6.14 5.95 10.04
C ALA A 69 -7.61 6.28 10.37
N ALA A 70 -7.85 7.27 11.22
CA ALA A 70 -9.20 7.73 11.55
C ALA A 70 -9.93 8.28 10.32
N MET A 71 -9.26 9.13 9.53
CA MET A 71 -9.82 9.66 8.28
C MET A 71 -10.13 8.54 7.27
N MET A 72 -9.23 7.55 7.12
CA MET A 72 -9.50 6.38 6.28
C MET A 72 -10.69 5.57 6.76
N ASN A 73 -10.82 5.36 8.07
CA ASN A 73 -11.94 4.63 8.64
C ASN A 73 -13.27 5.34 8.39
N ALA A 74 -13.29 6.68 8.45
CA ALA A 74 -14.47 7.47 8.07
C ALA A 74 -14.86 7.25 6.60
N LEU A 75 -13.90 7.34 5.67
CA LEU A 75 -14.15 7.06 4.24
C LEU A 75 -14.66 5.63 3.99
N LEU A 76 -14.12 4.65 4.71
CA LEU A 76 -14.55 3.26 4.59
C LEU A 76 -15.97 3.03 5.14
N ALA A 77 -16.38 3.80 6.15
CA ALA A 77 -17.73 3.75 6.71
C ALA A 77 -18.79 4.32 5.76
N GLU A 78 -18.42 5.26 4.89
CA GLU A 78 -19.31 5.77 3.82
C GLU A 78 -19.42 4.80 2.64
N GLN A 79 -18.49 3.86 2.51
CA GLN A 79 -18.34 2.96 1.37
C GLN A 79 -18.54 1.49 1.78
N VAL A 80 -19.45 1.21 2.72
CA VAL A 80 -19.63 -0.11 3.35
C VAL A 80 -19.91 -1.21 2.33
N GLU A 81 -20.74 -0.95 1.32
CA GLU A 81 -21.09 -1.95 0.30
C GLU A 81 -20.08 -2.01 -0.86
N ASN A 82 -19.19 -1.03 -0.97
CA ASN A 82 -18.29 -0.89 -2.11
C ASN A 82 -16.97 -1.65 -1.90
N ARG A 83 -16.98 -2.97 -2.13
CA ARG A 83 -15.81 -3.83 -1.94
C ARG A 83 -14.59 -3.40 -2.77
N SER A 84 -14.78 -3.01 -4.03
CA SER A 84 -13.67 -2.59 -4.91
C SER A 84 -13.00 -1.32 -4.38
N TYR A 85 -13.77 -0.36 -3.87
CA TYR A 85 -13.25 0.84 -3.23
C TYR A 85 -12.38 0.50 -2.02
N LYS A 86 -12.85 -0.37 -1.13
CA LYS A 86 -12.08 -0.81 0.05
C LYS A 86 -10.76 -1.48 -0.36
N VAL A 87 -10.82 -2.37 -1.35
CA VAL A 87 -9.64 -3.07 -1.88
C VAL A 87 -8.63 -2.08 -2.46
N ALA A 88 -9.08 -1.12 -3.26
CA ALA A 88 -8.20 -0.10 -3.86
C ALA A 88 -7.50 0.76 -2.79
N LEU A 89 -8.21 1.20 -1.75
CA LEU A 89 -7.59 1.93 -0.63
C LEU A 89 -6.55 1.09 0.11
N MET A 90 -6.88 -0.17 0.42
CA MET A 90 -5.93 -1.05 1.11
C MET A 90 -4.69 -1.34 0.26
N GLN A 91 -4.86 -1.54 -1.05
CA GLN A 91 -3.74 -1.73 -1.98
C GLN A 91 -2.85 -0.50 -2.04
N SER A 92 -3.42 0.71 -2.14
CA SER A 92 -2.66 1.96 -2.12
C SER A 92 -1.81 2.07 -0.84
N ARG A 93 -2.43 1.87 0.32
CA ARG A 93 -1.76 1.90 1.63
C ARG A 93 -0.62 0.88 1.73
N VAL A 94 -0.86 -0.37 1.32
CA VAL A 94 0.15 -1.44 1.40
C VAL A 94 1.33 -1.16 0.47
N ARG A 95 1.07 -0.71 -0.76
CA ARG A 95 2.11 -0.34 -1.72
C ARG A 95 2.96 0.81 -1.20
N ALA A 96 2.34 1.87 -0.70
CA ALA A 96 3.04 3.01 -0.14
C ALA A 96 3.89 2.63 1.08
N ARG A 97 3.34 1.83 2.01
CA ARG A 97 4.11 1.32 3.16
C ARG A 97 5.35 0.54 2.70
N SER A 98 5.20 -0.37 1.74
CA SER A 98 6.31 -1.14 1.18
C SER A 98 7.37 -0.25 0.53
N GLN A 99 6.95 0.73 -0.27
CA GLN A 99 7.84 1.71 -0.90
C GLN A 99 8.66 2.47 0.16
N MET A 100 8.01 3.00 1.20
CA MET A 100 8.69 3.76 2.24
C MET A 100 9.65 2.88 3.06
N ARG A 101 9.29 1.63 3.36
CA ARG A 101 10.22 0.67 3.99
C ARG A 101 11.47 0.44 3.15
N ASN A 102 11.32 0.33 1.83
CA ASN A 102 12.47 0.20 0.93
C ASN A 102 13.35 1.46 0.94
N LEU A 103 12.74 2.65 1.03
CA LEU A 103 13.50 3.89 1.15
C LEU A 103 14.26 3.95 2.46
N PHE A 104 13.64 3.60 3.60
CA PHE A 104 14.35 3.54 4.88
C PHE A 104 15.50 2.54 4.86
N ARG A 105 15.28 1.35 4.29
CA ARG A 105 16.35 0.37 4.12
C ARG A 105 17.53 0.95 3.34
N ASN A 106 17.24 1.62 2.23
CA ASN A 106 18.29 2.22 1.40
C ASN A 106 18.91 3.46 2.06
N ALA A 107 18.19 4.19 2.91
CA ALA A 107 18.70 5.39 3.55
C ALA A 107 19.75 5.08 4.62
N ASP A 108 19.59 3.98 5.35
CA ASP A 108 20.39 3.71 6.54
C ASP A 108 21.29 2.47 6.43
N PHE A 109 21.01 1.55 5.51
CA PHE A 109 21.76 0.28 5.40
C PHE A 109 22.44 0.03 4.06
N ASP A 110 22.29 0.92 3.08
CA ASP A 110 22.95 0.76 1.78
C ASP A 110 24.40 1.29 1.83
N SER A 111 25.29 0.60 1.12
CA SER A 111 26.73 0.88 1.15
C SER A 111 27.11 2.07 0.26
N ASP A 112 26.27 2.45 -0.71
CA ASP A 112 26.52 3.61 -1.59
C ASP A 112 25.99 4.91 -0.95
N PRO A 113 26.87 5.85 -0.53
CA PRO A 113 26.44 7.12 0.08
C PRO A 113 25.52 7.96 -0.80
N ARG A 114 25.65 7.84 -2.14
CA ARG A 114 24.79 8.56 -3.09
C ARG A 114 23.37 8.04 -3.02
N ARG A 115 23.19 6.71 -2.96
CA ARG A 115 21.87 6.08 -2.84
C ARG A 115 21.22 6.41 -1.49
N ASN A 116 22.00 6.44 -0.42
CA ASN A 116 21.53 6.85 0.91
C ASN A 116 20.95 8.26 0.88
N ARG A 117 21.70 9.21 0.29
CA ARG A 117 21.28 10.61 0.17
C ARG A 117 20.01 10.77 -0.66
N ILE A 118 19.91 10.04 -1.79
CA ILE A 118 18.72 10.07 -2.65
C ILE A 118 17.51 9.53 -1.89
N ALA A 119 17.65 8.41 -1.18
CA ALA A 119 16.57 7.82 -0.39
C ALA A 119 16.09 8.77 0.72
N LYS A 120 17.01 9.38 1.48
CA LYS A 120 16.68 10.41 2.49
C LYS A 120 15.93 11.59 1.89
N GLY A 121 16.35 12.04 0.69
CA GLY A 121 15.65 13.09 -0.05
C GLY A 121 14.23 12.70 -0.45
N GLN A 122 14.02 11.47 -0.92
CA GLN A 122 12.71 10.94 -1.30
C GLN A 122 11.78 10.81 -0.08
N ILE A 123 12.28 10.26 1.04
CA ILE A 123 11.54 10.17 2.32
C ILE A 123 11.02 11.56 2.71
N ARG A 124 11.90 12.56 2.76
CA ARG A 124 11.55 13.94 3.13
C ARG A 124 10.48 14.54 2.23
N ARG A 125 10.59 14.36 0.91
CA ARG A 125 9.61 14.88 -0.05
C ARG A 125 8.24 14.22 0.13
N SER A 126 8.20 12.90 0.26
CA SER A 126 6.96 12.16 0.46
C SER A 126 6.26 12.55 1.76
N LEU A 127 7.00 12.69 2.87
CA LEU A 127 6.40 13.10 4.15
C LEU A 127 5.89 14.55 4.13
N ARG A 128 6.63 15.48 3.51
CA ARG A 128 6.17 16.87 3.34
C ARG A 128 4.88 16.96 2.53
N ALA A 129 4.76 16.17 1.46
CA ALA A 129 3.53 16.10 0.67
C ALA A 129 2.34 15.54 1.49
N CYS A 130 2.60 14.60 2.40
CA CYS A 130 1.57 14.11 3.32
C CYS A 130 1.19 15.14 4.38
N ASP A 131 2.15 15.90 4.90
CA ASP A 131 1.88 16.96 5.87
C ASP A 131 0.99 18.08 5.29
N SER A 132 1.13 18.41 4.00
CA SER A 132 0.26 19.40 3.36
C SER A 132 -1.20 18.93 3.25
N LEU A 133 -1.47 17.62 3.23
CA LEU A 133 -2.84 17.09 3.25
C LEU A 133 -3.49 17.25 4.62
N MET A 134 -2.71 17.19 5.71
CA MET A 134 -3.23 17.29 7.08
C MET A 134 -3.51 18.72 7.54
N ILE A 135 -2.80 19.72 6.97
CA ILE A 135 -2.96 21.13 7.35
C ILE A 135 -4.18 21.80 6.69
N GLY A 136 -4.87 21.06 5.81
CA GLY A 136 -6.09 21.52 5.14
C GLY A 136 -5.76 22.45 3.97
N ASN A 137 -5.96 21.95 2.75
CA ASN A 137 -6.16 22.81 1.59
C ASN A 137 -7.53 23.50 1.78
N ARG A 138 -7.54 24.70 2.38
CA ARG A 138 -8.73 25.55 2.52
C ARG A 138 -9.20 26.19 1.20
N THR A 139 -8.81 25.66 0.04
CA THR A 139 -8.94 26.36 -1.25
C THR A 139 -9.49 25.47 -2.37
N ALA A 140 -10.58 24.72 -2.12
CA ALA A 140 -11.26 24.01 -3.20
C ALA A 140 -12.76 23.83 -2.93
N HIS A 141 -13.44 24.88 -2.49
CA HIS A 141 -14.89 25.06 -2.65
C HIS A 141 -15.08 26.48 -3.20
N SER A 142 -15.01 26.62 -4.52
CA SER A 142 -15.39 27.80 -5.29
C SER A 142 -15.89 27.34 -6.64
#